data_AF-A0A8T7JV75-F1
#
_entry.id   AF-A0A8T7JV75-F1
#
_cell.length_a   1.000
_cell.length_b   1.000
_cell.length_c   1.000
_cell.angle_alpha   90.00
_cell.angle_beta   90.00
_cell.angle_gamma   90.00
#
_symmetry.space_group_name_H-M   'P 1'
#
loop_
_entity.id
_entity.type
_entity.pdbx_description
1 polymer ?
#
loop_
_entity_poly.entity_id
_entity_poly.type
_entity_poly.pdbx_seq_one_letter_code
_entity_poly.pdbx_strand_id
1 'polypeptide(L)'
;LAVGTIQSFLDPFVKNGGAEKIDYVHGEDVVERLSLQNGNVGFYLAGMHKNELFKTVILDGALPRKTFSMGEAKEKRFYMEARRITK
;
A
#
# COMPACT_ATOMS: atom_id res chain seq x y z
N LEU A 1 4.03 -8.09 -9.45
CA LEU A 1 3.84 -6.66 -9.10
C LEU A 1 5.16 -6.04 -8.66
N ALA A 2 5.45 -4.80 -9.04
CA ALA A 2 6.73 -4.13 -8.74
C ALA A 2 7.07 -4.09 -7.24
N VAL A 3 6.05 -3.87 -6.39
CA VAL A 3 6.23 -3.91 -4.94
C VAL A 3 6.73 -5.27 -4.44
N GLY A 4 6.30 -6.38 -5.04
CA GLY A 4 6.77 -7.71 -4.65
C GLY A 4 8.26 -7.89 -4.92
N THR A 5 8.73 -7.43 -6.09
CA THR A 5 10.14 -7.47 -6.49
C THR A 5 11.01 -6.63 -5.56
N ILE A 6 10.59 -5.39 -5.26
CA ILE A 6 11.32 -4.51 -4.34
C ILE A 6 11.30 -5.07 -2.92
N GLN A 7 10.17 -5.64 -2.46
CA GLN A 7 10.07 -6.21 -1.12
C GLN A 7 11.08 -7.32 -0.90
N SER A 8 11.29 -8.19 -1.89
CA SER A 8 12.29 -9.27 -1.82
C SER A 8 13.72 -8.76 -1.63
N PHE A 9 14.02 -7.52 -2.02
CA PHE A 9 15.29 -6.85 -1.74
C PHE A 9 15.28 -6.11 -0.40
N LEU A 10 14.21 -5.37 -0.10
CA LEU A 10 14.13 -4.54 1.11
C LEU A 10 14.12 -5.37 2.40
N ASP A 11 13.46 -6.53 2.40
CA ASP A 11 13.38 -7.42 3.57
C ASP A 11 14.79 -7.85 4.05
N PRO A 12 15.68 -8.41 3.19
CA PRO A 12 17.08 -8.64 3.54
C PRO A 12 17.86 -7.38 3.90
N PHE A 13 17.67 -6.28 3.15
CA PHE A 13 18.41 -5.04 3.35
C PHE A 13 18.22 -4.48 4.77
N VAL A 14 16.97 -4.44 5.24
CA VAL A 14 16.63 -3.99 6.59
C VAL A 14 17.12 -4.98 7.64
N LYS A 15 16.97 -6.29 7.40
CA LYS A 15 17.46 -7.33 8.31
C LYS A 15 18.97 -7.24 8.54
N ASN A 16 19.72 -6.79 7.54
CA ASN A 16 21.17 -6.61 7.60
C ASN A 16 21.59 -5.22 8.12
N GLY A 17 20.67 -4.41 8.64
CA GLY A 17 20.94 -3.10 9.23
C GLY A 17 21.08 -1.95 8.23
N GLY A 18 20.64 -2.13 6.97
CA GLY A 18 20.67 -1.08 5.94
C GLY A 18 19.68 0.05 6.17
N ALA A 19 18.61 -0.19 6.94
CA ALA A 19 17.67 0.83 7.41
C ALA A 19 17.00 0.39 8.71
N GLU A 20 16.49 1.35 9.50
CA GLU A 20 15.82 1.09 10.78
C GLU A 20 14.48 0.35 10.59
N LYS A 21 13.67 0.78 9.62
CA LYS A 21 12.33 0.23 9.34
C LYS A 21 11.85 0.58 7.94
N ILE A 22 10.79 -0.09 7.51
CA ILE A 22 10.03 0.23 6.29
C ILE A 22 8.67 0.77 6.71
N ASP A 23 8.32 1.96 6.23
CA ASP A 23 6.98 2.53 6.42
C ASP A 23 6.20 2.51 5.10
N TYR A 24 4.89 2.23 5.19
CA TYR A 24 3.98 2.17 4.04
C TYR A 24 2.96 3.28 4.16
N VAL A 25 3.20 4.35 3.42
CA VAL A 25 2.34 5.54 3.43
C VAL A 25 1.42 5.57 2.20
N HIS A 26 0.30 6.26 2.34
CA HIS A 26 -0.63 6.51 1.26
C HIS A 26 -0.61 8.01 0.92
N GLY A 27 -0.67 8.33 -0.37
CA GLY A 27 -0.54 9.70 -0.86
C GLY A 27 0.87 10.00 -1.36
N GLU A 28 0.94 10.60 -2.55
CA GLU A 28 2.19 11.00 -3.21
C GLU A 28 2.92 12.09 -2.43
N ASP A 29 2.17 13.07 -1.95
CA ASP A 29 2.64 14.20 -1.13
C ASP A 29 3.32 13.73 0.17
N VAL A 30 2.78 12.67 0.78
CA VAL A 30 3.34 12.08 2.01
C VAL A 30 4.67 11.39 1.72
N VAL A 31 4.76 10.61 0.62
CA VAL A 31 6.01 9.95 0.21
C VAL A 31 7.07 11.01 -0.07
N GLU A 32 6.77 12.01 -0.89
CA GLU A 32 7.71 13.07 -1.26
C GLU A 32 8.26 13.79 -0.02
N ARG A 33 7.36 14.29 0.84
CA ARG A 33 7.75 15.02 2.05
C ARG A 33 8.62 14.21 3.00
N LEU A 34 8.31 12.92 3.20
CA LEU A 34 9.09 12.05 4.09
C LEU A 34 10.43 11.66 3.49
N SER A 35 10.49 11.48 2.16
CA SER A 35 11.71 11.11 1.44
C SER A 35 12.74 12.22 1.40
N LEU A 36 12.29 13.47 1.46
CA LEU A 36 13.18 14.65 1.51
C LEU A 36 13.85 14.85 2.87
N GLN A 37 13.47 14.09 3.91
CA GLN A 37 14.11 14.17 5.21
C GLN A 37 15.46 13.42 5.19
N ASN A 38 16.45 13.94 5.93
CA ASN A 38 17.77 13.31 6.01
C ASN A 38 17.68 11.87 6.53
N GLY A 39 18.35 10.96 5.84
CA GLY A 39 18.39 9.53 6.19
C GLY A 39 17.22 8.71 5.65
N ASN A 40 16.29 9.32 4.90
CA ASN A 40 15.15 8.62 4.32
C ASN A 40 15.32 8.39 2.81
N VAL A 41 14.60 7.39 2.31
CA VAL A 41 14.42 7.14 0.88
C VAL A 41 12.96 6.72 0.65
N GLY A 42 12.37 7.19 -0.44
CA GLY A 42 11.02 6.82 -0.84
C GLY A 42 10.98 6.10 -2.16
N PHE A 43 10.06 5.16 -2.27
CA PHE A 43 9.71 4.48 -3.51
C PHE A 43 8.28 4.82 -3.86
N TYR A 44 8.09 5.51 -4.98
CA TYR A 44 6.76 5.72 -5.55
C TYR A 44 6.51 4.63 -6.59
N LEU A 45 5.49 3.80 -6.33
CA LEU A 45 5.13 2.69 -7.21
C LEU A 45 3.72 2.91 -7.74
N ALA A 46 3.53 2.64 -9.03
CA ALA A 46 2.21 2.65 -9.63
C ALA A 46 1.29 1.66 -8.89
N GLY A 47 0.15 2.16 -8.43
CA GLY A 47 -0.87 1.34 -7.80
C GLY A 47 -1.52 0.40 -8.80
N MET A 48 -2.04 -0.72 -8.30
CA MET A 48 -2.88 -1.64 -9.08
C MET A 48 -4.29 -1.05 -9.25
N HIS A 49 -4.91 -1.23 -10.43
CA HIS A 49 -6.31 -0.85 -10.61
C HIS A 49 -7.24 -1.76 -9.79
N LYS A 50 -8.30 -1.20 -9.18
CA LYS A 50 -9.25 -1.96 -8.35
C LYS A 50 -9.85 -3.18 -9.08
N ASN A 51 -10.05 -3.07 -10.38
CA ASN A 51 -10.61 -4.12 -11.22
C ASN A 51 -9.64 -5.30 -11.46
N GLU A 52 -8.35 -5.11 -11.16
CA GLU A 52 -7.32 -6.13 -11.31
C GLU A 52 -7.16 -6.99 -10.06
N LEU A 53 -7.61 -6.50 -8.89
CA LEU A 53 -7.46 -7.18 -7.59
C LEU A 53 -7.84 -8.66 -7.66
N PHE A 54 -9.07 -8.97 -8.09
CA PHE A 54 -9.54 -10.35 -8.13
C PHE A 54 -8.81 -11.18 -9.18
N LYS A 55 -8.53 -10.62 -10.36
CA LYS A 55 -7.79 -11.33 -11.41
C LYS A 55 -6.39 -11.70 -10.94
N THR A 56 -5.68 -10.78 -10.31
CA THR A 56 -4.34 -11.02 -9.77
C THR A 56 -4.38 -12.05 -8.64
N VAL A 57 -5.39 -12.01 -7.75
CA VAL A 57 -5.50 -13.01 -6.69
C VAL A 57 -5.76 -14.42 -7.24
N ILE A 58 -6.57 -14.54 -8.29
CA ILE A 58 -6.87 -15.82 -8.93
C ILE A 58 -5.61 -16.40 -9.61
N LEU A 59 -4.81 -15.55 -10.27
CA LEU A 59 -3.66 -16.00 -11.05
C LEU A 59 -2.38 -16.18 -10.21
N ASP A 60 -2.10 -15.22 -9.33
CA ASP A 60 -0.82 -15.10 -8.61
C ASP A 60 -0.96 -15.41 -7.11
N GLY A 61 -2.18 -15.66 -6.62
CA GLY A 61 -2.45 -15.95 -5.21
C GLY A 61 -2.41 -14.71 -4.32
N ALA A 62 -1.80 -14.82 -3.15
CA ALA A 62 -1.78 -13.71 -2.19
C ALA A 62 -0.97 -12.52 -2.74
N LEU A 63 -1.56 -11.32 -2.69
CA LEU A 63 -0.85 -10.10 -3.04
C LEU A 63 0.32 -9.85 -2.08
N PRO A 64 1.42 -9.20 -2.53
CA PRO A 64 2.45 -8.71 -1.65
C PRO A 64 1.87 -7.81 -0.54
N ARG A 65 2.63 -7.63 0.52
CA ARG A 65 2.18 -6.82 1.66
C ARG A 65 1.91 -5.39 1.22
N LYS A 66 0.78 -4.84 1.69
CA LYS A 66 0.41 -3.43 1.52
C LYS A 66 0.35 -2.94 0.05
N THR A 67 0.15 -3.86 -0.90
CA THR A 67 0.10 -3.57 -2.35
C THR A 67 -1.19 -2.89 -2.81
N PHE A 68 -2.25 -3.02 -2.02
CA PHE A 68 -3.58 -2.55 -2.39
C PHE A 68 -4.24 -1.84 -1.22
N SER A 69 -4.87 -0.71 -1.52
CA SER A 69 -5.67 0.07 -0.57
C SER A 69 -7.09 0.21 -1.13
N MET A 70 -8.09 -0.18 -0.34
CA MET A 70 -9.49 -0.02 -0.73
C MET A 70 -10.03 1.33 -0.25
N GLY A 71 -10.17 2.29 -1.18
CA GLY A 71 -10.72 3.60 -0.88
C GLY A 71 -9.72 4.54 -0.17
N GLU A 72 -10.12 5.81 -0.08
CA GLU A 72 -9.33 6.86 0.56
C GLU A 72 -9.32 6.70 2.08
N ALA A 73 -8.30 7.23 2.74
CA ALA A 73 -8.19 7.18 4.20
C ALA A 73 -9.42 7.80 4.90
N LYS A 74 -10.04 8.81 4.28
CA LYS A 74 -11.27 9.45 4.78
C LYS A 74 -12.49 8.54 4.70
N GLU A 75 -12.61 7.74 3.64
CA GLU A 75 -13.74 6.83 3.40
C GLU A 75 -13.73 5.66 4.39
N LYS A 76 -12.55 5.24 4.85
CA LYS A 76 -12.41 4.16 5.84
C LYS A 76 -12.81 4.56 7.27
N ARG A 77 -12.99 5.85 7.55
CA ARG A 77 -13.31 6.36 8.90
C ARG A 77 -14.78 6.23 9.26
N PHE A 78 -15.65 6.07 8.27
CA PHE A 78 -17.09 6.11 8.46
C PHE A 78 -17.75 5.01 7.63
N TYR A 79 -18.74 4.33 8.21
CA TYR A 79 -19.68 3.53 7.44
C TYR A 79 -21.06 4.17 7.56
N MET A 80 -21.86 4.08 6.49
CA MET A 80 -23.26 4.48 6.51
C MET A 80 -24.08 3.20 6.51
N GLU A 81 -24.83 2.98 7.60
CA GLU A 81 -25.82 1.92 7.69
C GLU A 81 -27.21 2.54 7.61
N ALA A 82 -28.04 2.02 6.72
CA ALA A 82 -29.41 2.49 6.54
C ALA A 82 -30.36 1.29 6.47
N ARG A 83 -31.48 1.39 7.17
CA ARG A 83 -32.59 0.45 7.07
C ARG A 83 -33.69 1.05 6.22
N ARG A 84 -34.07 0.38 5.13
CA ARG A 84 -35.25 0.76 4.35
C ARG A 84 -36.50 0.60 5.21
N ILE A 85 -37.26 1.67 5.39
CA ILE A 85 -38.59 1.60 5.98
C ILE A 85 -39.55 1.12 4.89
N THR A 86 -40.19 -0.02 5.11
CA THR A 86 -41.25 -0.55 4.24
C THR A 86 -42.61 -0.26 4.87
N LYS A 87 -43.60 0.10 4.04
CA LYS A 87 -45.02 0.13 4.45
C LYS A 87 -45.57 -1.27 4.57
#